data_AF-A0A7L4G5J3-F1
#
_entry.id   AF-A0A7L4G5J3-F1
#
_cell.length_a   1.000
_cell.length_b   1.000
_cell.length_c   1.000
_cell.angle_alpha   90.00
_cell.angle_beta   90.00
_cell.angle_gamma   90.00
#
_symmetry.space_group_name_H-M   'P 1'
#
loop_
_entity.id
_entity.type
_entity.pdbx_description
1 polymer ?
#
loop_
_entity_poly.entity_id
_entity_poly.type
_entity_poly.pdbx_seq_one_letter_code
_entity_poly.pdbx_strand_id
1 'polypeptide(L)'
;DLWTSFRGRRLGGRELPLPHGYQGLVLRAGGPDPHPPQEPWVAVTGTFDRITDWGADAVPPSNMGLALALQWGPVAGAIHAPVPEDDEEVEP
;
A
#
# COMPACT_ATOMS: atom_id res chain seq x y z
N ASP A 1 -12.31 11.69 11.81
CA ASP A 1 -11.28 11.24 12.76
C ASP A 1 -11.82 10.15 13.65
N LEU A 2 -11.07 9.07 13.78
CA LEU A 2 -11.42 7.90 14.58
C LEU A 2 -10.60 7.93 15.89
N TRP A 3 -11.19 7.55 17.01
CA TRP A 3 -10.47 7.45 18.28
C TRP A 3 -10.71 6.08 18.92
N THR A 4 -9.65 5.46 19.41
CA THR A 4 -9.73 4.17 20.12
C THR A 4 -8.63 4.08 21.17
N SER A 5 -8.53 2.93 21.85
CA SER A 5 -7.41 2.61 22.71
C SER A 5 -6.84 1.24 22.39
N PHE A 6 -5.52 1.10 22.56
CA PHE A 6 -4.84 -0.18 22.46
C PHE A 6 -3.92 -0.34 23.66
N ARG A 7 -4.15 -1.40 24.46
CA ARG A 7 -3.43 -1.66 25.72
C ARG A 7 -3.42 -0.45 26.68
N GLY A 8 -4.56 0.23 26.80
CA GLY A 8 -4.72 1.39 27.67
C GLY A 8 -4.12 2.71 27.16
N ARG A 9 -3.51 2.74 25.96
CA ARG A 9 -3.01 3.96 25.32
C ARG A 9 -3.99 4.44 24.27
N ARG A 10 -4.22 5.75 24.18
CA ARG A 10 -5.18 6.34 23.23
C ARG A 10 -4.53 6.48 21.85
N LEU A 11 -5.33 6.23 20.81
CA LEU A 11 -4.91 6.27 19.42
C LEU A 11 -5.85 7.17 18.62
N GLY A 12 -5.28 8.06 17.81
CA GLY A 12 -6.00 8.84 16.81
C GLY A 12 -5.84 8.17 15.44
N GLY A 13 -6.96 7.91 14.76
CA GLY A 13 -6.99 7.20 13.49
C GLY A 13 -7.44 8.09 12.33
N ARG A 14 -6.79 7.91 11.18
CA ARG A 14 -7.26 8.43 9.89
C ARG A 14 -7.48 7.28 8.92
N GLU A 15 -8.68 7.21 8.38
CA GLU A 15 -8.96 6.30 7.28
C GLU A 15 -8.41 6.85 5.96
N LEU A 16 -7.65 6.04 5.24
CA LEU A 16 -7.02 6.34 3.98
C LEU A 16 -7.60 5.41 2.90
N PRO A 17 -8.30 5.94 1.89
CA PRO A 17 -8.65 5.13 0.72
C PRO A 17 -7.39 4.76 -0.06
N LEU A 18 -7.41 3.60 -0.71
CA LEU A 18 -6.35 3.24 -1.65
C LEU A 18 -6.40 4.13 -2.90
N PRO A 19 -5.27 4.34 -3.59
CA PRO A 19 -5.24 5.11 -4.82
C PRO A 19 -6.17 4.53 -5.89
N HIS A 20 -6.74 5.39 -6.73
CA HIS A 20 -7.62 4.95 -7.80
C HIS A 20 -6.93 3.91 -8.69
N GLY A 21 -7.62 2.81 -9.00
CA GLY A 21 -7.09 1.71 -9.79
C GLY A 21 -6.26 0.69 -9.00
N TYR A 22 -6.07 0.88 -7.68
CA TYR A 22 -5.39 -0.06 -6.81
C TYR A 22 -6.36 -0.83 -5.92
N GLN A 23 -6.02 -2.08 -5.61
CA GLN A 23 -6.73 -2.92 -4.64
C GLN A 23 -5.73 -3.48 -3.63
N GLY A 24 -6.09 -3.44 -2.35
CA GLY A 24 -5.29 -4.00 -1.27
C GLY A 24 -5.50 -5.50 -1.18
N LEU A 25 -4.41 -6.25 -1.03
CA LEU A 25 -4.43 -7.70 -0.86
C LEU A 25 -3.77 -8.09 0.47
N VAL A 26 -4.37 -9.03 1.18
CA VAL A 26 -3.74 -9.71 2.32
C VAL A 26 -3.20 -11.04 1.82
N LEU A 27 -1.87 -11.16 1.78
CA LEU A 27 -1.19 -12.33 1.27
C LEU A 27 -0.76 -13.25 2.41
N ARG A 28 -0.99 -14.55 2.25
CA ARG A 28 -0.40 -15.59 3.10
C ARG A 28 0.58 -16.37 2.25
N ALA A 29 1.83 -16.41 2.70
CA ALA A 29 2.82 -17.32 2.16
C ALA A 29 2.79 -18.64 2.92
N GLY A 30 2.95 -19.75 2.21
CA GLY A 30 3.31 -21.05 2.76
C GLY A 30 4.70 -21.43 2.28
N GLY A 31 5.48 -22.06 3.16
CA GLY A 31 6.80 -22.61 2.85
C GLY A 31 6.75 -24.13 2.68
N PRO A 32 7.81 -24.74 2.12
CA PRO A 32 7.92 -26.20 2.05
C PRO A 32 7.75 -26.77 3.45
N ASP A 33 6.68 -27.51 3.71
CA ASP A 33 6.74 -28.46 4.81
C ASP A 33 7.95 -29.36 4.53
N PRO A 34 8.81 -29.64 5.53
CA PRO A 34 9.96 -30.49 5.32
C PRO A 34 9.53 -31.90 4.87
N HIS A 35 8.30 -32.32 5.20
CA HIS A 35 7.71 -33.56 4.73
C HIS A 35 6.16 -33.47 4.63
N PRO A 36 5.56 -33.70 3.45
CA PRO A 36 6.21 -33.83 2.13
C PRO A 36 6.73 -32.48 1.63
N PRO A 37 7.87 -32.44 0.91
CA PRO A 37 8.40 -31.20 0.34
C PRO A 37 7.37 -30.56 -0.61
N GLN A 38 6.99 -29.32 -0.31
CA GLN A 38 6.03 -28.52 -1.08
C GLN A 38 6.72 -27.30 -1.70
N GLU A 39 6.33 -26.90 -2.91
CA GLU A 39 6.84 -25.64 -3.47
C GLU A 39 6.32 -24.45 -2.65
N PRO A 40 7.13 -23.38 -2.47
CA PRO A 40 6.66 -22.16 -1.84
C PRO A 40 5.45 -21.60 -2.60
N TRP A 41 4.43 -21.18 -1.86
CA TRP A 41 3.23 -20.63 -2.45
C TRP A 41 2.80 -19.34 -1.75
N VAL A 42 2.03 -18.52 -2.47
CA VAL A 42 1.38 -17.33 -1.93
C VAL A 42 -0.09 -17.38 -2.33
N ALA A 43 -0.98 -17.19 -1.35
CA ALA A 43 -2.41 -17.09 -1.60
C ALA A 43 -2.97 -15.77 -1.07
N VAL A 44 -3.94 -15.22 -1.80
CA VAL A 44 -4.75 -14.10 -1.32
C VAL A 44 -5.73 -14.63 -0.29
N THR A 45 -5.71 -14.08 0.91
CA THR A 45 -6.60 -14.46 2.02
C THR A 45 -7.64 -13.39 2.36
N GLY A 46 -7.49 -12.20 1.79
CA GLY A 46 -8.45 -11.12 1.92
C GLY A 46 -8.10 -9.94 1.02
N THR A 47 -9.05 -9.03 0.87
CA THR A 47 -8.89 -7.78 0.13
C THR A 47 -9.37 -6.60 0.98
N PHE A 48 -8.90 -5.41 0.63
CA PHE A 48 -9.35 -4.15 1.24
C PHE A 48 -9.24 -3.01 0.23
N ASP A 49 -10.09 -2.00 0.39
CA ASP A 49 -10.11 -0.77 -0.42
C ASP A 49 -9.67 0.47 0.39
N ARG A 50 -9.61 0.34 1.72
CA ARG A 50 -9.25 1.40 2.68
C ARG A 50 -8.40 0.83 3.80
N ILE A 51 -7.49 1.64 4.33
CA ILE A 51 -6.64 1.31 5.47
C ILE A 51 -6.67 2.44 6.50
N THR A 52 -6.77 2.12 7.79
CA THR A 52 -6.70 3.16 8.85
C THR A 52 -5.29 3.27 9.37
N ASP A 53 -4.71 4.46 9.25
CA ASP A 53 -3.43 4.84 9.86
C ASP A 53 -3.67 5.35 11.28
N TRP A 54 -2.99 4.76 12.26
CA TRP A 54 -3.19 5.03 13.68
C TRP A 54 -1.94 5.66 14.29
N GLY A 55 -2.10 6.87 14.84
CA GLY A 55 -1.07 7.59 15.59
C GLY A 55 -1.25 7.45 17.09
N ALA A 56 -0.15 7.52 17.84
CA ALA A 56 -0.15 7.51 19.30
C ALA A 56 -0.60 8.87 19.84
N ASP A 57 -1.71 8.90 20.59
CA ASP A 57 -2.33 10.09 21.20
C ASP A 57 -2.67 11.26 20.25
N ALA A 58 -2.45 11.10 18.95
CA ALA A 58 -2.68 12.07 17.90
C ALA A 58 -3.12 11.38 16.61
N VAL A 59 -3.86 12.11 15.77
CA VAL A 59 -4.19 11.66 14.41
C VAL A 59 -2.96 11.89 13.51
N PRO A 60 -2.50 10.89 12.73
CA PRO A 60 -1.39 11.08 11.80
C PRO A 60 -1.64 12.24 10.81
N PRO A 61 -0.62 13.00 10.38
CA PRO A 61 -0.77 14.06 9.37
C PRO A 61 -1.12 13.49 7.98
N SER A 62 -1.73 14.30 7.10
CA SER A 62 -2.32 13.81 5.84
C SER A 62 -1.34 13.73 4.67
N ASN A 63 -0.10 14.15 4.90
CA ASN A 63 0.93 14.36 3.89
C ASN A 63 2.28 13.75 4.29
N MET A 64 2.29 12.84 5.27
CA MET A 64 3.49 12.12 5.68
C MET A 64 3.19 10.64 5.89
N GLY A 65 4.23 9.84 6.09
CA GLY A 65 4.11 8.42 6.42
C GLY A 65 3.32 7.66 5.35
N LEU A 66 2.35 6.84 5.80
CA LEU A 66 1.55 6.00 4.91
C LEU A 66 0.75 6.81 3.89
N ALA A 67 0.22 7.98 4.29
CA ALA A 67 -0.54 8.83 3.38
C ALA A 67 0.31 9.33 2.20
N LEU A 68 1.57 9.66 2.44
CA LEU A 68 2.51 10.04 1.38
C LEU A 68 2.95 8.84 0.55
N ALA A 69 3.20 7.68 1.17
CA ALA A 69 3.59 6.46 0.46
C ALA A 69 2.50 5.99 -0.52
N LEU A 70 1.22 6.10 -0.17
CA LEU A 70 0.11 5.76 -1.07
C LEU A 70 0.08 6.67 -2.32
N GLN A 71 0.67 7.87 -2.29
CA GLN A 71 0.76 8.73 -3.47
C GLN A 71 1.81 8.27 -4.49
N TRP A 72 2.65 7.28 -4.15
CA TRP A 72 3.70 6.81 -5.06
C TRP A 72 3.14 6.14 -6.33
N GLY A 73 2.02 5.40 -6.23
CA GLY A 73 1.46 4.66 -7.36
C GLY A 73 1.25 5.50 -8.62
N PRO A 74 0.50 6.62 -8.56
CA PRO A 74 0.33 7.54 -9.68
C PRO A 74 1.65 8.13 -10.21
N VAL A 75 2.60 8.47 -9.33
CA VAL A 75 3.90 9.02 -9.72
C VAL A 75 4.72 7.98 -10.48
N ALA A 76 4.79 6.75 -9.97
CA ALA A 76 5.44 5.63 -10.64
C ALA A 76 4.79 5.35 -12.01
N GLY A 77 3.46 5.41 -12.10
CA GLY A 77 2.74 5.24 -13.35
C GLY A 77 3.13 6.27 -14.42
N ALA A 78 3.35 7.52 -14.03
CA ALA A 78 3.82 8.56 -14.95
C ALA A 78 5.28 8.37 -15.37
N ILE A 79 6.17 8.01 -14.42
CA ILE A 79 7.61 7.79 -14.70
C ILE A 79 7.83 6.59 -15.63
N HIS A 80 7.06 5.53 -15.45
CA HIS A 80 7.21 4.28 -16.20
C HIS A 80 6.29 4.20 -17.43
N ALA A 81 5.60 5.28 -17.79
CA ALA A 81 4.80 5.32 -19.00
C ALA A 81 5.70 5.14 -20.24
N PRO A 82 5.24 4.44 -21.30
CA PRO A 82 5.98 4.36 -22.55
C PRO A 82 6.26 5.75 -23.12
N VAL A 83 7.45 5.92 -23.71
CA VAL A 83 7.79 7.15 -24.45
C VAL A 83 7.06 7.12 -25.81
N PRO A 84 6.36 8.19 -26.21
CA PRO A 84 5.76 8.28 -27.54
C PRO A 84 6.80 8.14 -28.65
N GLU A 85 6.47 7.45 -29.74
CA GLU A 85 7.39 7.26 -30.88
C GLU A 85 7.74 8.59 -31.59
N ASP A 86 6.95 9.65 -31.38
CA ASP A 86 7.21 10.99 -31.91
C ASP A 86 8.23 11.80 -31.09
N ASP A 87 8.73 11.27 -29.97
CA ASP A 87 9.79 11.85 -29.13
C ASP A 87 11.19 11.32 -29.54
N GLU A 88 11.38 10.88 -30.80
CA GLU A 88 12.73 10.81 -31.37
C GLU A 88 13.28 12.24 -31.48
N GLU A 89 14.10 12.62 -30.48
CA GLU A 89 14.92 13.83 -30.52
C GLU A 89 15.61 13.91 -31.89
N VAL A 90 15.18 14.88 -32.70
CA VAL A 90 15.96 15.38 -33.82
C VAL A 90 17.24 15.95 -33.20
N GLU A 91 18.33 15.16 -33.21
CA GLU A 91 19.64 15.67 -32.81
C GLU A 91 19.96 16.93 -33.65
N PRO A 92 20.42 18.03 -33.01
CA PRO A 92 20.75 19.28 -33.69
C PRO A 92 22.02 19.20 -34.55
#